data_AF-A0A9P7AF10-F1
#
_entry.id   AF-A0A9P7AF10-F1
#
_cell.length_a   1.000
_cell.length_b   1.000
_cell.length_c   1.000
_cell.angle_alpha   90.00
_cell.angle_beta   90.00
_cell.angle_gamma   90.00
#
_symmetry.space_group_name_H-M   'P 1'
#
loop_
_entity.id
_entity.type
_entity.pdbx_description
1 polymer ?
#
loop_
_entity_poly.entity_id
_entity_poly.type
_entity_poly.pdbx_seq_one_letter_code
_entity_poly.pdbx_strand_id
1 'polypeptide(L)'
;MPAPINTITTTSTIEIEPVENSSTTPAPLDPEQVELIGMLVEALATSRASSMDPLALHTAITQTHPHLKTKHSKKEWLDLIPVMLEAGRERCGMFEKVQSSGTDGEKQARWFYVSERDEDRERAELLEELMPKQKRNETKKFKKYYYAPLQKVSRWDSEDAI
;
A
#
# COMPACT_ATOMS: atom_id res chain seq x y z
N MET A 1 -15.14 11.99 -80.15
CA MET A 1 -16.28 11.12 -79.77
C MET A 1 -15.78 10.17 -78.66
N PRO A 2 -16.60 9.85 -77.64
CA PRO A 2 -16.21 9.88 -76.22
C PRO A 2 -16.25 8.53 -75.44
N ALA A 3 -15.45 8.46 -74.36
CA ALA A 3 -15.61 7.78 -73.03
C ALA A 3 -15.91 6.24 -72.94
N PRO A 4 -15.89 5.57 -71.75
CA PRO A 4 -15.36 5.86 -70.38
C PRO A 4 -14.47 4.72 -69.77
N ILE A 5 -13.51 5.02 -68.88
CA ILE A 5 -13.49 4.83 -67.40
C ILE A 5 -13.80 3.40 -66.90
N ASN A 6 -12.88 2.82 -66.11
CA ASN A 6 -13.17 2.27 -64.76
C ASN A 6 -11.89 1.97 -63.96
N THR A 7 -11.64 2.86 -63.01
CA THR A 7 -10.80 2.72 -61.82
C THR A 7 -11.41 1.72 -60.83
N ILE A 8 -10.58 0.86 -60.23
CA ILE A 8 -10.81 0.36 -58.87
C ILE A 8 -9.47 0.35 -58.11
N THR A 9 -9.32 1.35 -57.24
CA THR A 9 -8.31 1.40 -56.19
C THR A 9 -8.96 0.86 -54.92
N THR A 10 -8.54 -0.32 -54.45
CA THR A 10 -8.87 -0.77 -53.09
C THR A 10 -7.66 -1.50 -52.51
N THR A 11 -6.88 -0.81 -51.67
CA THR A 11 -6.16 -1.48 -50.59
C THR A 11 -6.08 -0.49 -49.43
N SER A 12 -7.11 -0.60 -48.59
CA SER A 12 -7.12 -0.42 -47.14
C SER A 12 -5.87 0.25 -46.55
N THR A 13 -5.93 1.57 -46.41
CA THR A 13 -5.17 2.28 -45.39
C THR A 13 -5.93 2.10 -44.09
N ILE A 14 -5.37 1.32 -43.17
CA ILE A 14 -5.86 1.17 -41.81
C ILE A 14 -5.51 2.49 -41.10
N GLU A 15 -6.51 3.33 -40.91
CA GLU A 15 -6.43 4.47 -40.00
C GLU A 15 -6.35 3.91 -38.57
N ILE A 16 -5.15 3.93 -38.01
CA ILE A 16 -4.95 3.78 -36.58
C ILE A 16 -5.22 5.17 -36.00
N GLU A 17 -6.44 5.36 -35.51
CA GLU A 17 -6.75 6.49 -34.63
C GLU A 17 -5.78 6.42 -33.44
N PRO A 18 -5.13 7.54 -33.04
CA PRO A 18 -4.38 7.55 -31.81
C PRO A 18 -5.39 7.38 -30.69
N VAL A 19 -5.32 6.25 -29.99
CA VAL A 19 -5.94 6.09 -28.68
C VAL A 19 -5.41 7.24 -27.84
N GLU A 20 -6.25 8.24 -27.61
CA GLU A 20 -6.05 9.24 -26.58
C GLU A 20 -5.96 8.46 -25.26
N ASN A 21 -4.73 8.12 -24.89
CA ASN A 21 -4.40 7.80 -23.51
C ASN A 21 -4.82 9.04 -22.74
N SER A 22 -6.01 8.99 -22.15
CA SER A 22 -6.42 9.90 -21.11
C SER A 22 -5.42 9.73 -19.99
N SER A 23 -4.34 10.51 -20.05
CA SER A 23 -3.64 10.96 -18.88
C SER A 23 -4.67 11.76 -18.10
N THR A 24 -5.53 11.04 -17.37
CA THR A 24 -6.34 11.57 -16.29
C THR A 24 -5.33 12.17 -15.35
N THR A 25 -5.00 13.44 -15.61
CA THR A 25 -4.24 14.26 -14.70
C THR A 25 -5.11 14.29 -13.46
N PRO A 26 -4.69 13.67 -12.35
CA PRO A 26 -5.50 13.65 -11.14
C PRO A 26 -5.83 15.09 -10.80
N ALA A 27 -7.09 15.37 -10.49
CA ALA A 27 -7.52 16.71 -10.13
C ALA A 27 -6.60 17.29 -9.04
N PRO A 28 -6.32 18.60 -9.06
CA PRO A 28 -5.48 19.22 -8.04
C PRO A 28 -6.05 18.88 -6.66
N LEU A 29 -5.23 18.25 -5.81
CA LEU A 29 -5.64 17.93 -4.45
C LEU A 29 -5.79 19.21 -3.64
N ASP A 30 -6.80 19.24 -2.78
CA ASP A 30 -6.93 20.31 -1.79
C ASP A 30 -5.70 20.35 -0.87
N PRO A 31 -5.27 21.52 -0.39
CA PRO A 31 -4.08 21.64 0.44
C PRO A 31 -4.17 20.79 1.72
N GLU A 32 -5.37 20.65 2.29
CA GLU A 32 -5.61 19.81 3.46
C GLU A 32 -5.40 18.32 3.17
N GLN A 33 -5.74 17.86 1.96
CA GLN A 33 -5.53 16.48 1.54
C GLN A 33 -4.05 16.20 1.34
N VAL A 34 -3.31 17.14 0.75
CA VAL A 34 -1.85 17.03 0.58
C VAL A 34 -1.15 16.94 1.94
N GLU A 35 -1.55 17.78 2.90
CA GLU A 35 -1.03 17.74 4.27
C GLU A 35 -1.32 16.38 4.92
N LEU A 36 -2.56 15.88 4.80
CA LEU A 36 -2.96 14.59 5.36
C LEU A 36 -2.20 13.42 4.73
N ILE A 37 -1.97 13.43 3.41
CA ILE A 37 -1.15 12.44 2.72
C ILE A 37 0.28 12.47 3.27
N GLY A 38 0.87 13.65 3.43
CA GLY A 38 2.21 13.79 4.02
C GLY A 38 2.30 13.16 5.41
N MET A 39 1.30 13.38 6.26
CA MET A 39 1.23 12.78 7.60
C MET A 39 1.03 11.25 7.57
N LEU A 40 0.26 10.73 6.61
CA LEU A 40 0.08 9.30 6.41
C LEU A 40 1.39 8.63 5.95
N VAL A 41 2.12 9.26 5.03
CA VAL A 41 3.44 8.80 4.59
C VAL A 41 4.42 8.79 5.76
N GLU A 42 4.50 9.89 6.51
CA GLU A 42 5.35 10.00 7.70
C GLU A 42 5.04 8.88 8.71
N ALA A 43 3.76 8.66 9.02
CA ALA A 43 3.33 7.63 9.97
C ALA A 43 3.69 6.21 9.48
N LEU A 44 3.54 5.91 8.19
CA LEU A 44 3.87 4.59 7.63
C LEU A 44 5.38 4.36 7.53
N ALA A 45 6.15 5.36 7.13
CA ALA A 45 7.59 5.25 6.94
C ALA A 45 8.37 5.19 8.27
N THR A 46 7.93 5.95 9.28
CA THR A 46 8.59 5.95 10.60
C THR A 46 8.14 4.80 11.50
N SER A 47 7.05 4.11 11.14
CA SER A 47 6.55 2.96 11.88
C SER A 47 7.52 1.78 11.82
N ARG A 48 7.67 1.09 12.96
CA ARG A 48 8.36 -0.21 13.02
C ARG A 48 7.55 -1.34 12.39
N ALA A 49 6.24 -1.14 12.22
CA ALA A 49 5.37 -2.13 11.59
C ALA A 49 5.47 -2.01 10.07
N SER A 50 5.59 -3.14 9.37
CA SER A 50 5.63 -3.15 7.91
C SER A 50 4.28 -2.84 7.26
N SER A 51 3.19 -2.80 8.03
CA SER A 51 1.86 -2.40 7.59
C SER A 51 0.97 -2.03 8.78
N MET A 52 0.00 -1.15 8.57
CA MET A 52 -0.89 -0.62 9.62
C MET A 52 -2.34 -0.57 9.15
N ASP A 53 -3.27 -0.85 10.05
CA ASP A 53 -4.71 -0.65 9.85
C ASP A 53 -5.09 0.84 10.05
N PRO A 54 -6.25 1.29 9.53
CA PRO A 54 -6.69 2.69 9.65
C PRO A 54 -6.77 3.20 11.10
N LEU A 55 -7.14 2.33 12.05
CA LEU A 55 -7.20 2.70 13.46
C LEU A 55 -5.81 2.92 14.06
N ALA A 56 -4.85 2.06 13.73
CA ALA A 56 -3.45 2.26 14.09
C ALA A 56 -2.88 3.54 13.46
N LEU A 57 -3.21 3.84 12.19
CA LEU A 57 -2.77 5.06 11.51
C LEU A 57 -3.33 6.32 12.17
N HIS A 58 -4.63 6.36 12.46
CA HIS A 58 -5.23 7.47 13.21
C HIS A 58 -4.51 7.71 14.53
N THR A 59 -4.17 6.63 15.25
CA THR A 59 -3.46 6.72 16.53
C THR A 59 -2.05 7.29 16.36
N ALA A 60 -1.30 6.82 15.35
CA ALA A 60 0.06 7.30 15.06
C ALA A 60 0.06 8.79 14.64
N ILE A 61 -0.83 9.17 13.70
CA ILE A 61 -0.98 10.57 13.26
C ILE A 61 -1.32 11.46 14.45
N THR A 62 -2.25 11.02 15.31
CA THR A 62 -2.70 11.80 16.47
C THR A 62 -1.62 11.93 17.56
N GLN A 63 -0.66 11.00 17.61
CA GLN A 63 0.49 11.06 18.50
C GLN A 63 1.53 12.07 18.01
N THR A 64 1.81 12.09 16.70
CA THR A 64 2.76 13.03 16.08
C THR A 64 2.17 14.44 15.94
N HIS A 65 0.87 14.52 15.66
CA HIS A 65 0.14 15.76 15.35
C HIS A 65 -1.07 15.95 16.29
N PRO A 66 -0.87 16.32 17.58
CA PRO A 66 -1.94 16.38 18.56
C PRO A 66 -3.07 17.38 18.25
N HIS A 67 -2.79 18.39 17.42
CA HIS A 67 -3.75 19.41 17.02
C HIS A 67 -4.90 18.86 16.15
N LEU A 68 -4.74 17.65 15.59
CA LEU A 68 -5.76 16.99 14.77
C LEU A 68 -6.87 16.33 15.57
N LYS A 69 -6.69 16.15 16.89
CA LYS A 69 -7.70 15.56 17.79
C LYS A 69 -9.02 16.32 17.79
N THR A 70 -8.97 17.62 17.53
CA THR A 70 -10.13 18.52 17.56
C THR A 70 -10.72 18.78 16.19
N LYS A 71 -10.02 18.41 15.09
CA LYS A 71 -10.49 18.67 13.72
C LYS A 71 -11.63 17.73 13.30
N HIS A 72 -11.47 16.43 13.57
CA HIS A 72 -12.47 15.42 13.23
C HIS A 72 -12.72 14.47 14.40
N SER A 73 -13.93 13.93 14.46
CA SER A 73 -14.24 12.82 15.34
C SER A 73 -13.47 11.56 14.92
N LYS A 74 -13.25 10.64 15.87
CA LYS A 74 -12.57 9.38 15.59
C LYS A 74 -13.25 8.58 14.47
N LYS A 75 -14.58 8.64 14.37
CA LYS A 75 -15.34 7.92 13.33
C LYS A 75 -15.05 8.50 11.94
N GLU A 76 -15.11 9.83 11.81
CA GLU A 76 -14.80 10.52 10.56
C GLU A 76 -13.36 10.25 10.11
N TRP A 77 -12.40 10.21 11.03
CA TRP A 77 -11.02 9.82 10.71
C TRP A 77 -10.92 8.40 10.14
N LEU A 78 -11.66 7.45 10.71
CA LEU A 78 -11.67 6.07 10.24
C LEU A 78 -12.33 5.90 8.88
N ASP A 79 -13.22 6.81 8.49
CA ASP A 79 -13.82 6.85 7.15
C ASP A 79 -12.90 7.58 6.16
N LEU A 80 -12.24 8.66 6.59
CA LEU A 80 -11.40 9.52 5.75
C LEU A 80 -10.05 8.87 5.38
N ILE A 81 -9.37 8.24 6.35
CA ILE A 81 -8.03 7.66 6.13
C ILE A 81 -8.03 6.62 5.00
N PRO A 82 -8.95 5.64 4.94
CA PRO A 82 -9.01 4.69 3.84
C PRO A 82 -9.23 5.35 2.48
N VAL A 83 -10.07 6.40 2.42
CA VAL A 83 -10.35 7.12 1.16
C VAL A 83 -9.08 7.81 0.65
N MET A 84 -8.33 8.47 1.53
CA MET A 84 -7.07 9.12 1.15
C MET A 84 -5.99 8.12 0.71
N LEU A 85 -5.91 6.97 1.39
CA LEU A 85 -4.98 5.91 1.02
C LEU A 85 -5.32 5.29 -0.33
N GLU A 86 -6.61 5.06 -0.62
CA GLU A 86 -7.04 4.58 -1.93
C GLU A 86 -6.79 5.62 -3.02
N ALA A 87 -7.06 6.90 -2.75
CA ALA A 87 -6.76 7.99 -3.69
C ALA A 87 -5.26 8.07 -4.03
N GLY A 88 -4.37 7.96 -3.04
CA GLY A 88 -2.93 7.93 -3.27
C GLY A 88 -2.47 6.67 -4.02
N ARG A 89 -3.13 5.53 -3.77
CA ARG A 89 -2.90 4.27 -4.49
C ARG A 89 -3.29 4.36 -5.97
N GLU A 90 -4.47 4.88 -6.26
CA GLU A 90 -4.97 5.06 -7.63
C GLU A 90 -4.14 6.09 -8.41
N ARG A 91 -3.68 7.13 -7.72
CA ARG A 91 -2.92 8.23 -8.32
C ARG A 91 -1.51 7.83 -8.76
N CYS A 92 -0.72 7.29 -7.83
CA CYS A 92 0.70 6.99 -8.07
C CYS A 92 1.13 5.61 -7.56
N GLY A 93 0.28 4.93 -6.77
CA GLY A 93 0.61 3.63 -6.20
C GLY A 93 1.56 3.70 -5.01
N MET A 94 1.75 4.87 -4.39
CA MET A 94 2.60 5.03 -3.19
C MET A 94 2.06 4.28 -1.96
N PHE A 95 0.75 3.99 -1.94
CA PHE A 95 0.12 3.19 -0.91
C PHE A 95 -0.38 1.88 -1.50
N GLU A 96 -0.11 0.78 -0.79
CA GLU A 96 -0.66 -0.52 -1.13
C GLU A 96 -1.29 -1.15 0.11
N LYS A 97 -2.20 -2.10 -0.12
CA LYS A 97 -2.93 -2.78 0.95
C LYS A 97 -2.83 -4.29 0.85
N VAL A 98 -2.74 -4.92 2.01
CA VAL A 98 -2.83 -6.37 2.18
C VAL A 98 -4.16 -6.69 2.85
N GLN A 99 -4.99 -7.49 2.19
CA GLN A 99 -6.17 -8.04 2.82
C GLN A 99 -5.76 -9.10 3.84
N SER A 100 -6.36 -9.08 5.02
CA SER A 100 -6.06 -10.07 6.04
C SER A 100 -6.74 -11.40 5.69
N SER A 101 -5.95 -12.45 5.43
CA SER A 101 -6.42 -13.80 5.05
C SER A 101 -6.90 -14.69 6.20
N GLY A 102 -7.32 -14.12 7.33
CA GLY A 102 -7.69 -14.88 8.53
C GLY A 102 -9.17 -15.25 8.57
N THR A 103 -9.50 -16.47 9.01
CA THR A 103 -10.86 -17.01 9.06
C THR A 103 -11.76 -16.44 10.16
N ASP A 104 -11.21 -15.67 11.11
CA ASP A 104 -11.99 -15.12 12.24
C ASP A 104 -11.96 -13.58 12.25
N GLY A 105 -13.14 -12.97 12.00
CA GLY A 105 -13.46 -11.56 12.21
C GLY A 105 -13.38 -10.63 11.00
N GLU A 106 -14.11 -9.51 11.06
CA GLU A 106 -14.02 -8.37 10.11
C GLU A 106 -12.65 -7.69 10.23
N LYS A 107 -11.63 -8.26 9.61
CA LYS A 107 -10.28 -7.69 9.66
C LYS A 107 -10.14 -6.59 8.60
N GLN A 108 -9.89 -5.37 9.08
CA GLN A 108 -9.60 -4.23 8.23
C GLN A 108 -8.34 -4.47 7.38
N ALA A 109 -8.33 -3.92 6.17
CA ALA A 109 -7.16 -3.95 5.29
C ALA A 109 -5.98 -3.25 5.98
N ARG A 110 -4.78 -3.82 5.84
CA ARG A 110 -3.54 -3.21 6.34
C ARG A 110 -2.82 -2.52 5.20
N TRP A 111 -2.38 -1.30 5.42
CA TRP A 111 -1.75 -0.44 4.44
C TRP A 111 -0.25 -0.33 4.69
N PHE A 112 0.51 -0.16 3.61
CA PHE A 112 1.95 0.08 3.67
C PHE A 112 2.37 1.07 2.58
N TYR A 113 3.47 1.77 2.85
CA TYR A 113 4.04 2.79 1.96
C TYR A 113 5.10 2.19 1.04
N VAL A 114 5.11 2.63 -0.22
CA VAL A 114 6.03 2.20 -1.29
C VAL A 114 6.79 3.43 -1.80
N SER A 115 7.99 3.65 -1.28
CA SER A 115 8.84 4.80 -1.62
C SER A 115 9.15 4.90 -3.13
N GLU A 116 9.33 3.76 -3.80
CA GLU A 116 9.65 3.70 -5.23
C GLU A 116 8.61 4.43 -6.12
N ARG A 117 7.35 4.40 -5.68
CA ARG A 117 6.18 4.92 -6.39
C ARG A 117 5.71 6.29 -5.89
N ASP A 118 6.44 6.90 -4.97
CA ASP A 118 6.12 8.24 -4.50
C ASP A 118 6.37 9.29 -5.59
N GLU A 119 5.46 10.25 -5.75
CA GLU A 119 5.65 11.37 -6.67
C GLU A 119 6.81 12.28 -6.24
N ASP A 120 7.02 12.40 -4.93
CA ASP A 120 8.10 13.19 -4.35
C ASP A 120 9.34 12.31 -4.12
N ARG A 121 10.34 12.47 -5.00
CA ARG A 121 11.56 11.67 -4.98
C ARG A 121 12.48 12.01 -3.82
N GLU A 122 12.57 13.29 -3.47
CA GLU A 122 13.40 13.76 -2.36
C GLU A 122 12.88 13.21 -1.03
N ARG A 123 11.54 13.23 -0.85
CA ARG A 123 10.89 12.59 0.29
C ARG A 123 11.15 11.08 0.32
N ALA A 124 11.01 10.40 -0.81
CA ALA A 124 11.21 8.95 -0.89
C ALA A 124 12.62 8.54 -0.47
N GLU A 125 13.65 9.24 -0.96
CA GLU A 125 15.05 8.97 -0.64
C GLU A 125 15.34 9.16 0.86
N LEU A 126 14.88 10.28 1.43
CA LEU A 126 15.03 10.55 2.86
C LEU A 126 14.38 9.47 3.73
N LEU A 127 13.16 9.08 3.36
CA LEU A 127 12.42 8.07 4.11
C LEU A 127 13.05 6.69 3.96
N GLU A 128 13.59 6.33 2.79
CA GLU A 128 14.28 5.05 2.59
C GLU A 128 15.52 4.92 3.49
N GLU A 129 16.24 6.01 3.72
CA GLU A 129 17.37 6.04 4.66
C GLU A 129 16.94 5.88 6.11
N LEU A 130 15.80 6.48 6.49
CA LEU A 130 15.26 6.43 7.85
C LEU A 130 14.54 5.10 8.16
N MET A 131 13.95 4.48 7.14
CA MET A 131 13.09 3.31 7.30
C MET A 131 13.87 2.10 7.87
N PRO A 132 13.25 1.33 8.78
CA PRO A 132 13.86 0.09 9.25
C PRO A 132 14.08 -0.87 8.09
N LYS A 133 15.35 -1.02 7.66
CA LYS A 133 15.72 -1.95 6.60
C LYS A 133 15.21 -3.36 6.93
N GLN A 134 14.72 -4.08 5.91
CA GLN A 134 14.14 -5.41 6.05
C GLN A 134 14.98 -6.32 6.96
N LYS A 135 14.30 -7.24 7.67
CA LYS A 135 14.94 -8.25 8.52
C LYS A 135 16.11 -8.90 7.79
N ARG A 136 17.29 -8.86 8.43
CA ARG A 136 18.53 -9.46 7.94
C ARG A 136 18.26 -10.86 7.41
N ASN A 137 18.71 -11.13 6.19
CA ASN A 137 18.49 -12.41 5.50
C ASN A 137 18.88 -13.62 6.37
N GLU A 138 19.87 -13.48 7.27
CA GLU A 138 20.25 -14.47 8.29
C GLU A 138 19.07 -15.01 9.13
N THR A 139 18.16 -14.13 9.56
CA THR A 139 16.98 -14.52 10.36
C THR A 139 15.88 -15.22 9.54
N LYS A 140 15.99 -15.18 8.21
CA LYS A 140 15.08 -15.87 7.28
C LYS A 140 15.58 -17.28 6.92
N LYS A 141 16.89 -17.56 7.05
CA LYS A 141 17.54 -18.81 6.59
C LYS A 141 17.11 -20.06 7.38
N PHE A 142 16.81 -19.93 8.67
CA PHE A 142 16.54 -21.09 9.54
C PHE A 142 15.13 -21.09 10.11
N LYS A 143 14.11 -21.14 9.24
CA LYS A 143 12.76 -21.50 9.65
C LYS A 143 12.64 -23.03 9.74
N LYS A 144 13.19 -23.62 10.80
CA LYS A 144 12.89 -25.02 11.13
C LYS A 144 11.47 -25.09 11.70
N TYR A 145 10.49 -25.21 10.80
CA TYR A 145 9.16 -25.67 11.21
C TYR A 145 9.31 -27.16 11.53
N TYR A 146 9.20 -27.52 12.82
CA TYR A 146 8.98 -28.92 13.19
C TYR A 146 7.61 -29.31 12.62
N TYR A 147 7.58 -29.89 11.43
CA TYR A 147 6.35 -30.32 10.75
C TYR A 147 5.91 -31.72 11.21
N ALA A 148 6.83 -32.50 11.76
CA ALA A 148 6.50 -33.75 12.42
C ALA A 148 6.14 -33.43 13.88
N PRO A 149 4.99 -33.93 14.40
CA PRO A 149 4.75 -33.88 15.83
C PRO A 149 5.95 -34.56 16.49
N LEU A 150 6.61 -33.84 17.40
CA LEU A 150 7.55 -34.47 18.33
C LEU A 150 6.77 -35.65 18.92
N GLN A 151 7.23 -36.88 18.67
CA GLN A 151 6.69 -38.04 19.36
C GLN A 151 6.65 -37.67 20.83
N LYS A 152 5.49 -37.87 21.49
CA LYS A 152 5.23 -37.42 22.87
C LYS A 152 6.50 -37.64 23.71
N VAL A 153 7.29 -36.59 23.86
CA VAL A 153 8.43 -36.64 24.76
C VAL A 153 7.75 -36.53 26.10
N SER A 154 7.63 -37.66 26.80
CA SER A 154 7.20 -37.69 28.19
C SER A 154 8.15 -36.76 28.93
N ARG A 155 7.76 -35.49 29.10
CA ARG A 155 8.57 -34.50 29.82
C ARG A 155 8.49 -34.72 31.33
N TRP A 156 7.77 -35.77 31.76
CA TRP A 156 7.54 -36.09 33.15
C TRP A 156 7.51 -37.61 33.32
N ASP A 157 8.63 -38.27 33.02
CA ASP A 157 8.91 -39.56 33.66
C ASP A 157 9.33 -39.26 35.10
N SER A 158 8.49 -39.68 36.05
CA SER A 158 8.67 -39.50 37.50
C SER A 158 9.76 -40.41 38.10
N GLU A 159 10.74 -40.87 37.31
CA GLU A 159 11.73 -41.87 37.75
C GLU A 159 13.10 -41.30 38.14
N ASP A 160 13.27 -39.97 38.19
CA ASP A 160 14.40 -39.32 38.88
C ASP A 160 14.10 -39.07 40.38
N ALA A 161 13.29 -39.94 40.99
CA ALA A 161 13.00 -39.93 42.42
C ALA A 161 13.25 -41.32 43.03
N ILE A 162 14.52 -41.75 43.06
CA ILE A 162 15.20 -42.54 44.12
C ILE A 162 16.70 -42.59 43.82
#